data_AF-A0A841WIT8-F1
#
_entry.id   AF-A0A841WIT8-F1
#
_cell.length_a   1.000
_cell.length_b   1.000
_cell.length_c   1.000
_cell.angle_alpha   90.00
_cell.angle_beta   90.00
_cell.angle_gamma   90.00
#
_symmetry.space_group_name_H-M   'P 1'
#
loop_
_entity.id
_entity.type
_entity.pdbx_description
1 polymer ?
#
loop_
_entity_poly.entity_id
_entity_poly.type
_entity_poly.pdbx_seq_one_letter_code
_entity_poly.pdbx_strand_id
1 'polypeptide(L)' 'MIATLIVAWIVFIILWKLLKATVSTALTIAAILVLLNIGFGITPQDIWHQITQFAQTLSQIQTGK' A
#
# COMPACT_ATOMS: atom_id res chain seq x y z
N MET A 1 32.63 -18.71 -0.94
CA MET A 1 31.45 -19.11 -1.75
C MET A 1 30.26 -19.63 -0.90
N ILE A 2 30.45 -20.06 0.35
CA ILE A 2 29.34 -20.44 1.26
C ILE A 2 28.63 -19.22 1.91
N ALA A 3 29.39 -18.18 2.27
CA ALA A 3 28.83 -16.99 2.94
C ALA A 3 27.75 -16.28 2.10
N THR A 4 27.91 -16.24 0.78
CA THR A 4 26.94 -15.68 -0.15
C THR A 4 25.64 -16.50 -0.21
N LEU A 5 25.72 -17.83 -0.08
CA LEU A 5 24.52 -18.69 0.02
C LEU A 5 23.73 -18.41 1.30
N ILE A 6 24.43 -18.22 2.42
CA ILE A 6 23.80 -17.92 3.73
C ILE A 6 23.07 -16.58 3.67
N VAL A 7 23.71 -15.55 3.10
CA VAL A 7 23.09 -14.23 2.94
C VAL A 7 21.87 -14.30 2.01
N ALA A 8 21.98 -14.97 0.86
CA ALA A 8 20.86 -15.14 -0.06
C ALA A 8 19.68 -15.89 0.59
N TRP A 9 19.96 -16.91 1.41
CA TRP A 9 18.94 -17.66 2.15
C TRP A 9 18.20 -16.78 3.16
N ILE A 10 18.91 -15.93 3.90
CA ILE A 10 18.31 -14.98 4.86
C ILE A 10 17.39 -14.00 4.12
N VAL A 11 17.86 -13.42 3.02
CA VAL A 11 17.05 -12.49 2.21
C VAL A 11 15.82 -13.19 1.65
N PHE A 12 15.96 -14.43 1.16
CA PHE A 12 14.83 -15.22 0.67
C PHE A 12 13.77 -15.46 1.75
N ILE A 13 14.17 -15.79 2.99
CA ILE A 13 13.25 -15.93 4.12
C ILE A 13 12.53 -14.61 4.43
N ILE A 14 13.26 -13.49 4.43
CA ILE A 14 12.69 -12.16 4.69
C ILE A 14 11.69 -11.80 3.59
N LEU A 15 12.04 -12.02 2.32
CA LEU A 15 11.16 -11.81 1.19
C LEU A 15 9.91 -12.68 1.28
N TRP A 16 10.02 -13.94 1.68
CA TRP A 16 8.86 -14.83 1.82
C TRP A 16 7.93 -14.39 2.95
N LYS A 17 8.49 -13.92 4.08
CA LYS A 17 7.71 -13.32 5.18
C LYS A 17 7.04 -12.04 4.72
N LEU A 18 7.76 -11.17 4.01
CA LEU A 18 7.24 -9.91 3.52
C LEU A 18 6.15 -10.14 2.48
N LEU A 19 6.33 -11.09 1.56
CA LEU A 19 5.33 -11.46 0.56
C LEU A 19 4.03 -11.93 1.21
N LYS A 20 4.09 -12.81 2.21
CA LYS A 20 2.88 -13.24 2.93
C LYS A 20 2.19 -12.09 3.63
N ALA A 21 2.97 -11.20 4.26
CA ALA A 21 2.41 -10.00 4.90
C ALA A 21 1.75 -9.08 3.86
N THR A 22 2.43 -8.78 2.76
CA THR A 22 1.92 -7.95 1.67
C THR A 22 0.68 -8.56 1.02
N VAL A 23 0.66 -9.87 0.77
CA VAL A 23 -0.51 -10.55 0.19
C VAL A 23 -1.71 -10.48 1.13
N SER A 24 -1.52 -10.74 2.43
CA SER A 24 -2.61 -10.64 3.40
C SER A 24 -3.13 -9.20 3.51
N THR A 25 -2.22 -8.22 3.58
CA THR A 25 -2.60 -6.80 3.64
C THR A 25 -3.29 -6.34 2.36
N ALA A 26 -2.76 -6.70 1.19
CA ALA A 26 -3.34 -6.37 -0.11
C ALA A 26 -4.70 -7.04 -0.30
N LEU A 27 -4.89 -8.28 0.18
CA LEU A 27 -6.19 -8.97 0.13
C LEU A 27 -7.23 -8.26 1.01
N THR A 28 -6.87 -7.86 2.24
CA THR A 28 -7.76 -7.10 3.12
C THR A 28 -8.12 -5.75 2.50
N ILE A 29 -7.13 -5.03 1.96
CA ILE A 29 -7.36 -3.75 1.27
C ILE A 29 -8.25 -3.96 0.06
N ALA A 30 -7.98 -4.98 -0.76
CA ALA A 30 -8.79 -5.31 -1.93
C ALA A 30 -10.23 -5.66 -1.52
N ALA A 31 -10.43 -6.44 -0.46
CA ALA A 31 -11.75 -6.77 0.05
C ALA A 31 -12.51 -5.51 0.48
N ILE A 32 -11.87 -4.59 1.21
CA ILE A 32 -12.46 -3.30 1.62
C ILE A 32 -12.78 -2.45 0.39
N LEU A 33 -11.86 -2.34 -0.58
CA LEU A 33 -12.04 -1.57 -1.80
C LEU A 33 -13.19 -2.12 -2.65
N VAL A 34 -13.31 -3.44 -2.77
CA VAL A 34 -14.40 -4.09 -3.50
C VAL A 34 -15.74 -3.86 -2.78
N LEU A 35 -15.77 -4.01 -1.46
CA LEU A 35 -16.95 -3.69 -0.65
C LEU A 35 -17.38 -2.22 -0.81
N LEU A 36 -16.42 -1.29 -0.80
CA LEU A 36 -16.68 0.13 -0.98
C LEU A 36 -17.12 0.44 -2.43
N ASN A 37 -16.51 -0.22 -3.42
CA ASN A 37 -16.87 -0.04 -4.82
C ASN A 37 -18.28 -0.55 -5.10
N ILE A 38 -18.67 -1.69 -4.53
CA ILE A 38 -20.01 -2.26 -4.69
C ILE A 38 -21.05 -1.50 -3.85
N GLY A 39 -20.70 -1.12 -2.62
CA GLY A 39 -21.62 -0.47 -1.67
C GLY A 39 -21.81 1.02 -1.90
N PHE A 40 -20.77 1.73 -2.34
CA PHE A 40 -20.78 3.19 -2.51
C PHE A 40 -20.49 3.66 -3.95
N GLY A 41 -20.15 2.75 -4.87
CA GLY A 41 -19.82 3.09 -6.26
C GLY A 41 -18.45 3.78 -6.44
N ILE A 42 -17.66 3.88 -5.37
CA ILE A 42 -16.40 4.64 -5.36
C ILE A 42 -15.26 3.75 -5.87
N THR A 43 -14.51 4.20 -6.87
CA THR A 43 -13.34 3.45 -7.33
C THR A 43 -12.10 3.73 -6.47
N PRO A 44 -11.14 2.80 -6.38
CA PRO A 44 -9.86 3.05 -5.70
C PRO A 44 -9.13 4.29 -6.25
N GLN A 45 -9.34 4.60 -7.53
CA GLN A 45 -8.76 5.77 -8.20
C GLN A 45 -9.34 7.08 -7.66
N ASP A 46 -10.64 7.13 -7.38
CA ASP A 46 -11.29 8.29 -6.77
C ASP A 46 -10.75 8.58 -5.36
N ILE A 47 -10.51 7.53 -4.57
CA ILE A 47 -9.93 7.67 -3.22
C ILE A 47 -8.54 8.31 -3.30
N TRP A 48 -7.70 7.87 -4.25
CA TRP A 48 -6.37 8.43 -4.44
C TRP A 48 -6.44 9.90 -4.90
N HIS A 49 -7.35 10.22 -5.82
CA HIS A 49 -7.60 11.59 -6.24
C HIS A 49 -8.03 12.48 -5.07
N GLN A 50 -8.95 11.99 -4.23
CA GLN A 50 -9.43 12.73 -3.05
C GLN A 50 -8.30 12.98 -2.05
N ILE A 51 -7.46 11.97 -1.78
CA ILE A 51 -6.30 12.10 -0.87
C ILE A 51 -5.28 13.10 -1.40
N THR A 52 -4.95 13.04 -2.70
CA THR A 52 -3.98 13.97 -3.31
C THR A 52 -4.51 15.41 -3.32
N GLN A 53 -5.78 15.62 -3.63
CA GLN A 53 -6.43 16.94 -3.53
C GLN A 53 -6.43 17.47 -2.09
N PHE A 54 -6.70 16.60 -1.12
CA PHE A 54 -6.67 16.96 0.31
C PHE A 54 -5.24 17.33 0.75
N ALA A 55 -4.24 16.54 0.37
CA ALA A 55 -2.84 16.85 0.66
C ALA A 55 -2.39 18.16 0.00
N GLN A 56 -2.81 18.43 -1.24
CA GLN A 56 -2.53 19.68 -1.94
C GLN A 56 -3.19 20.88 -1.25
N THR A 57 -4.47 20.79 -0.88
CA THR A 57 -5.16 21.87 -0.14
C THR A 57 -4.50 22.12 1.22
N LEU A 58 -4.13 21.08 1.96
CA LEU A 58 -3.36 21.22 3.21
C LEU A 58 -2.00 21.89 2.98
N SER A 59 -1.28 21.51 1.92
CA SER A 59 0.01 22.12 1.59
C SER A 59 -0.10 23.60 1.25
N GLN A 60 -1.17 24.02 0.55
CA GLN A 60 -1.42 25.43 0.25
C GLN A 60 -1.79 26.23 1.50
N ILE A 61 -2.58 25.64 2.40
CA ILE A 61 -2.92 26.25 3.70
C ILE A 61 -1.68 26.40 4.58
N GLN A 62 -0.72 25.46 4.49
CA GLN A 62 0.50 25.47 5.28
C GLN A 62 1.62 26.35 4.68
N THR A 63 1.64 26.54 3.36
CA THR A 63 2.65 27.37 2.65
C THR A 63 2.22 28.84 2.53
N GLY A 64 0.95 29.15 2.78
CA GLY A 64 0.40 30.52 2.73
C GLY A 64 0.63 31.37 3.99
N LYS A 65 1.75 31.21 4.70
CA LYS A 65 2.14 32.08 5.83
C LYS A 65 3.50 32.71 5.60
#